data_AF-A0A816F3R1-F1
#
_entry.id   AF-A0A816F3R1-F1
#
_cell.length_a   1.000
_cell.length_b   1.000
_cell.length_c   1.000
_cell.angle_alpha   90.00
_cell.angle_beta   90.00
_cell.angle_gamma   90.00
#
_symmetry.space_group_name_H-M   'P 1'
#
loop_
_entity.id
_entity.type
_entity.pdbx_description
1 polymer ?
#
loop_
_entity_poly.entity_id
_entity_poly.type
_entity_poly.pdbx_seq_one_letter_code
_entity_poly.pdbx_strand_id
1 'polypeptide(L)'
;MENPLYNVCAIAMAAYRDPELTTEKMLENIFAIAHHHKHDCLVLSAFGCGAFKNPPEHIALLFKSVIYQYAGYFKTIYFAIVVDHNTGNRINPDGNFLPFKTILDGLNVHPPTTIRVNGVSGSNRILNKTSDGK
;
A
#
# COMPACT_ATOMS: atom_id res chain seq x y z
N MET A 1 2.88 17.42 -19.66
CA MET A 1 3.60 16.14 -19.63
C MET A 1 3.97 15.85 -21.07
N GLU A 2 5.23 16.04 -21.46
CA GLU A 2 5.64 15.98 -22.88
C GLU A 2 5.75 14.53 -23.40
N ASN A 3 5.86 13.55 -22.50
CA ASN A 3 5.78 12.12 -22.82
C ASN A 3 4.73 11.46 -21.91
N PRO A 4 3.76 10.70 -22.46
CA PRO A 4 2.78 9.97 -21.65
C PRO A 4 3.45 8.81 -20.93
N LEU A 5 2.90 8.45 -19.76
CA LEU A 5 3.29 7.23 -19.07
C LEU A 5 2.76 6.01 -19.84
N TYR A 6 3.65 5.10 -20.22
CA TYR A 6 3.30 3.82 -20.84
C TYR A 6 3.24 2.72 -19.76
N ASN A 7 2.46 1.65 -19.99
CA ASN A 7 2.26 0.53 -19.07
C ASN A 7 1.65 0.93 -17.71
N VAL A 8 0.65 1.80 -17.75
CA VAL A 8 -0.13 2.19 -16.56
C VAL A 8 -1.37 1.28 -16.44
N CYS A 9 -1.56 0.69 -15.27
CA CYS A 9 -2.80 0.02 -14.89
C CYS A 9 -3.49 0.81 -13.79
N ALA A 10 -4.82 0.88 -13.84
CA ALA A 10 -5.63 1.47 -12.80
C ALA A 10 -6.32 0.36 -12.00
N ILE A 11 -6.20 0.42 -10.67
CA ILE A 11 -6.93 -0.45 -9.75
C ILE A 11 -7.95 0.42 -9.03
N ALA A 12 -9.24 0.14 -9.23
CA ALA A 12 -10.33 0.80 -8.51
C ALA A 12 -10.73 -0.05 -7.31
N MET A 13 -10.65 0.53 -6.11
CA MET A 13 -11.05 -0.11 -4.85
C MET A 13 -11.89 0.87 -4.04
N ALA A 14 -12.95 0.35 -3.41
CA ALA A 14 -13.79 1.11 -2.50
C ALA A 14 -13.72 0.51 -1.10
N ALA A 15 -13.68 1.38 -0.09
CA ALA A 15 -13.93 0.97 1.29
C ALA A 15 -15.46 0.87 1.48
N TYR A 16 -15.94 -0.17 2.16
CA TYR A 16 -17.37 -0.35 2.44
C TYR A 16 -17.63 -0.30 3.94
N ARG A 17 -18.87 0.03 4.31
CA ARG A 17 -19.36 -0.09 5.68
C ARG A 17 -19.79 -1.54 5.87
N ASP A 18 -19.02 -2.30 6.65
CA ASP A 18 -19.12 -3.76 6.82
C ASP A 18 -18.64 -4.60 5.61
N PRO A 19 -17.34 -4.53 5.28
CA PRO A 19 -16.79 -5.34 4.21
C PRO A 19 -16.57 -6.80 4.66
N GLU A 20 -16.75 -7.75 3.73
CA GLU A 20 -16.38 -9.16 3.95
C GLU A 20 -14.88 -9.35 4.22
N LEU A 21 -14.05 -8.45 3.66
CA LEU A 21 -12.61 -8.44 3.83
C LEU A 21 -12.17 -7.33 4.78
N THR A 22 -11.16 -7.62 5.59
CA THR A 22 -10.49 -6.59 6.39
C THR A 22 -9.79 -5.57 5.50
N THR A 23 -9.65 -4.34 6.00
CA THR A 23 -8.90 -3.28 5.30
C THR A 23 -7.48 -3.73 4.96
N GLU A 24 -6.80 -4.43 5.88
CA GLU A 24 -5.46 -4.98 5.61
C GLU A 24 -5.46 -5.90 4.39
N LYS A 25 -6.42 -6.83 4.29
CA LYS A 25 -6.52 -7.75 3.15
C LYS A 25 -6.82 -7.03 1.84
N MET A 26 -7.63 -5.96 1.89
CA MET A 26 -7.85 -5.11 0.72
C MET A 26 -6.57 -4.43 0.25
N LEU A 27 -5.76 -3.91 1.18
CA LEU A 27 -4.47 -3.30 0.84
C LEU A 27 -3.48 -4.33 0.29
N GLU A 28 -3.43 -5.54 0.87
CA GLU A 28 -2.62 -6.65 0.34
C GLU A 28 -3.01 -7.00 -1.10
N ASN A 29 -4.31 -7.01 -1.43
CA ASN A 29 -4.77 -7.31 -2.78
C ASN A 29 -4.27 -6.29 -3.81
N ILE A 30 -4.15 -5.00 -3.46
CA ILE A 30 -3.56 -3.98 -4.35
C ILE A 30 -2.12 -4.37 -4.72
N PHE A 31 -1.33 -4.78 -3.74
CA PHE A 31 0.07 -5.17 -3.93
C PHE A 31 0.17 -6.50 -4.69
N ALA A 32 -0.67 -7.48 -4.36
CA ALA A 32 -0.72 -8.78 -5.04
C ALA A 32 -1.05 -8.62 -6.53
N ILE A 33 -2.08 -7.83 -6.86
CA ILE A 33 -2.48 -7.58 -8.25
C ILE A 33 -1.35 -6.86 -9.00
N ALA A 34 -0.79 -5.80 -8.43
CA ALA A 34 0.29 -5.06 -9.08
C ALA A 34 1.52 -5.94 -9.35
N HIS A 35 1.92 -6.77 -8.38
CA HIS A 35 3.02 -7.71 -8.55
C HIS A 35 2.70 -8.78 -9.62
N HIS A 36 1.49 -9.35 -9.59
CA HIS A 36 1.05 -10.33 -10.58
C HIS A 36 1.12 -9.77 -12.01
N HIS A 37 0.77 -8.49 -12.18
CA HIS A 37 0.87 -7.77 -13.45
C HIS A 37 2.28 -7.21 -13.74
N LYS A 38 3.29 -7.59 -12.96
CA LYS A 38 4.71 -7.24 -13.14
C LYS A 38 4.98 -5.72 -13.07
N HIS A 39 4.15 -4.96 -12.35
CA HIS A 39 4.47 -3.58 -12.04
C HIS A 39 5.54 -3.52 -10.95
N ASP A 40 6.52 -2.63 -11.12
CA ASP A 40 7.59 -2.40 -10.16
C ASP A 40 7.42 -1.08 -9.38
N CYS A 41 6.42 -0.27 -9.73
CA CYS A 41 6.11 1.00 -9.08
C CYS A 41 4.61 1.09 -8.72
N LEU A 42 4.31 1.74 -7.60
CA LEU A 42 2.94 2.02 -7.17
C LEU A 42 2.75 3.53 -6.94
N VAL A 43 1.57 4.03 -7.30
CA VAL A 43 1.08 5.35 -6.89
C VAL A 43 -0.27 5.14 -6.20
N LEU A 44 -0.33 5.42 -4.90
CA LEU A 44 -1.46 5.12 -4.02
C LEU A 44 -2.01 6.40 -3.39
N SER A 45 -3.19 6.31 -2.79
CA SER A 45 -3.85 7.42 -2.09
C SER A 45 -4.11 7.07 -0.61
N ALA A 46 -4.66 8.01 0.15
CA ALA A 46 -5.09 7.80 1.54
C ALA A 46 -6.35 6.91 1.61
N PHE A 47 -6.19 5.60 1.39
CA PHE A 47 -7.30 4.66 1.20
C PHE A 47 -8.39 4.79 2.28
N GLY A 48 -9.60 5.16 1.86
CA GLY A 48 -10.75 5.31 2.75
C GLY A 48 -10.69 6.45 3.78
N CYS A 49 -9.66 7.31 3.77
CA CYS A 49 -9.49 8.39 4.76
C CYS A 49 -10.33 9.65 4.47
N GLY A 50 -11.11 9.65 3.39
CA GLY A 50 -12.04 10.72 3.01
C GLY A 50 -13.48 10.42 3.44
N ALA A 51 -14.37 10.21 2.47
CA ALA A 51 -15.80 9.95 2.72
C ALA A 51 -16.07 8.76 3.66
N PHE A 52 -15.19 7.76 3.66
CA PHE A 52 -15.31 6.56 4.51
C PHE A 52 -14.72 6.75 5.91
N LYS A 53 -14.04 7.88 6.18
CA LYS A 53 -13.57 8.30 7.50
C LYS A 53 -12.67 7.29 8.21
N ASN A 54 -11.91 6.49 7.48
CA ASN A 54 -10.88 5.66 8.09
C ASN A 54 -9.83 6.55 8.77
N PRO A 55 -9.34 6.21 9.98
CA PRO A 55 -8.31 6.99 10.64
C PRO A 55 -7.01 6.95 9.82
N PRO A 56 -6.45 8.11 9.39
CA PRO A 56 -5.32 8.13 8.47
C PRO A 56 -4.06 7.49 9.04
N GLU A 57 -3.80 7.67 10.34
CA GLU A 57 -2.68 7.01 11.03
C GLU A 57 -2.79 5.47 10.98
N HIS A 58 -3.99 4.95 11.25
CA HIS A 58 -4.23 3.50 11.20
C HIS A 58 -4.01 2.94 9.80
N ILE A 59 -4.51 3.62 8.76
CA ILE A 59 -4.30 3.20 7.37
C ILE A 59 -2.83 3.26 6.97
N ALA A 60 -2.10 4.31 7.37
CA ALA A 60 -0.67 4.41 7.10
C ALA A 60 0.12 3.27 7.77
N LEU A 61 -0.25 2.87 8.99
CA LEU A 61 0.34 1.70 9.67
C LEU A 61 0.03 0.38 8.95
N LEU A 62 -1.20 0.19 8.45
CA LEU A 62 -1.53 -0.99 7.64
C LEU A 62 -0.71 -1.03 6.35
N PHE A 63 -0.57 0.10 5.65
CA PHE A 63 0.31 0.18 4.48
C PHE A 63 1.75 -0.17 4.82
N LYS A 64 2.29 0.33 5.96
CA LYS A 64 3.63 -0.02 6.42
C LYS A 64 3.79 -1.53 6.58
N SER A 65 2.83 -2.20 7.22
CA SER A 65 2.83 -3.67 7.36
C SER A 65 2.86 -4.37 6.01
N VAL A 66 2.00 -3.98 5.07
CA VAL A 66 1.96 -4.57 3.72
C VAL A 66 3.26 -4.30 2.95
N ILE A 67 3.85 -3.11 3.07
CA ILE A 67 5.15 -2.77 2.46
C ILE A 67 6.25 -3.72 2.96
N TYR A 68 6.28 -4.04 4.26
CA TYR A 68 7.23 -5.03 4.78
C TYR A 68 6.98 -6.45 4.25
N GLN A 69 5.72 -6.84 4.05
CA GLN A 69 5.38 -8.15 3.46
C GLN A 69 5.91 -8.27 2.03
N TYR A 70 5.83 -7.18 1.26
CA TYR A 70 6.27 -7.05 -0.13
C TYR A 70 7.67 -6.42 -0.28
N ALA A 71 8.51 -6.50 0.75
CA ALA A 71 9.85 -5.92 0.71
C ALA A 71 10.67 -6.46 -0.48
N GLY A 72 11.12 -5.55 -1.35
CA GLY A 72 11.87 -5.83 -2.59
C GLY A 72 11.06 -6.26 -3.80
N TYR A 73 9.72 -6.24 -3.73
CA TYR A 73 8.86 -6.51 -4.89
C TYR A 73 8.64 -5.25 -5.76
N PHE A 74 8.71 -4.07 -5.15
CA PHE A 74 8.55 -2.78 -5.83
C PHE A 74 9.82 -1.94 -5.64
N LYS A 75 10.24 -1.23 -6.70
CA LYS A 75 11.32 -0.26 -6.65
C LYS A 75 10.91 1.00 -5.91
N THR A 76 9.67 1.46 -6.11
CA THR A 76 9.19 2.70 -5.49
C THR A 76 7.68 2.66 -5.27
N ILE A 77 7.25 3.17 -4.13
CA ILE A 77 5.84 3.33 -3.78
C ILE A 77 5.63 4.80 -3.41
N TYR A 78 4.79 5.49 -4.17
CA TYR A 78 4.42 6.87 -3.93
C TYR A 78 3.02 6.95 -3.32
N PHE A 79 2.86 7.81 -2.32
CA PHE A 79 1.55 8.18 -1.78
C PHE A 79 1.18 9.58 -2.26
N ALA A 80 0.31 9.66 -3.27
CA ALA A 80 -0.25 10.90 -3.79
C ALA A 80 -1.43 11.34 -2.91
N ILE A 81 -1.11 12.00 -1.79
CA ILE A 81 -2.10 12.47 -0.82
C ILE A 81 -2.57 13.87 -1.18
N VAL A 82 -3.81 13.96 -1.67
CA VAL A 82 -4.45 15.25 -1.97
C VAL A 82 -5.03 15.82 -0.68
N VAL A 83 -4.75 17.10 -0.44
CA VAL A 83 -5.37 17.90 0.62
C VAL A 83 -6.54 18.65 0.01
N ASP A 84 -7.76 18.30 0.41
CA ASP A 84 -9.00 18.93 -0.03
C ASP A 84 -9.87 19.41 1.16
N HIS A 85 -11.13 19.76 0.90
CA HIS A 85 -12.08 20.22 1.92
C HIS A 85 -12.47 19.15 2.98
N ASN A 86 -12.11 17.87 2.78
CA ASN A 86 -12.30 16.81 3.77
C ASN A 86 -11.14 16.70 4.78
N THR A 87 -10.13 17.55 4.62
CA THR A 87 -8.89 17.60 5.41
C THR A 87 -9.00 18.71 6.47
N GLY A 88 -8.49 18.48 7.68
CA GLY A 88 -8.44 19.53 8.73
C GLY A 88 -9.78 19.82 9.43
N ASN A 89 -10.75 18.90 9.37
CA ASN A 89 -12.02 19.05 10.08
C ASN A 89 -11.97 18.41 11.48
N ARG A 90 -13.02 18.58 12.31
CA ARG A 90 -13.10 18.00 13.67
C ARG A 90 -12.81 16.49 13.74
N ILE A 91 -13.02 15.75 12.65
CA ILE A 91 -12.84 14.30 12.57
C ILE A 91 -11.43 13.96 12.03
N ASN A 92 -10.79 14.87 11.31
CA ASN A 92 -9.47 14.69 10.70
C ASN A 92 -8.62 15.97 10.84
N PRO A 93 -8.24 16.37 12.08
CA PRO A 93 -7.66 17.68 12.36
C PRO A 93 -6.28 17.89 11.72
N ASP A 94 -5.47 16.83 11.66
CA ASP A 94 -4.12 16.87 11.06
C ASP A 94 -4.13 16.56 9.56
N GLY A 95 -5.30 16.19 9.02
CA GLY A 95 -5.44 15.74 7.66
C GLY A 95 -4.80 14.39 7.37
N ASN A 96 -4.84 14.01 6.09
CA ASN A 96 -4.27 12.73 5.65
C ASN A 96 -2.75 12.81 5.43
N PHE A 97 -2.24 13.99 5.09
CA PHE A 97 -0.84 14.13 4.68
C PHE A 97 0.14 13.88 5.84
N LEU A 98 -0.10 14.48 7.01
CA LEU A 98 0.84 14.43 8.13
C LEU A 98 1.05 13.00 8.69
N PRO A 99 0.00 12.18 8.91
CA PRO A 99 0.19 10.80 9.37
C PRO A 99 0.92 9.93 8.36
N PHE A 100 0.56 10.03 7.07
CA PHE A 100 1.23 9.27 6.01
C PHE A 100 2.70 9.68 5.88
N LYS A 101 2.98 10.98 5.90
CA LYS A 101 4.35 11.49 5.89
C LYS A 101 5.16 10.95 7.06
N THR A 102 4.65 11.08 8.28
CA THR A 102 5.34 10.65 9.50
C THR A 102 5.68 9.15 9.49
N ILE A 103 4.80 8.31 8.95
CA ILE A 103 4.94 6.85 9.03
C ILE A 103 5.71 6.26 7.84
N LEU A 104 5.54 6.83 6.64
CA LEU A 104 5.94 6.21 5.37
C LEU A 104 6.99 7.00 4.59
N ASP A 105 7.14 8.30 4.83
CA ASP A 105 8.12 9.11 4.09
C ASP A 105 9.55 8.66 4.41
N GLY A 106 10.36 8.45 3.37
CA GLY A 106 11.71 7.91 3.50
C GLY A 106 11.81 6.45 3.99
N LEU A 107 10.70 5.72 4.11
CA LEU A 107 10.72 4.30 4.50
C LEU A 107 11.44 3.46 3.44
N ASN A 108 12.57 2.88 3.82
CA ASN A 108 13.31 1.94 2.99
C ASN A 108 13.20 0.53 3.61
N VAL A 109 12.70 -0.42 2.83
CA VAL A 109 12.60 -1.83 3.24
C VAL A 109 13.39 -2.71 2.29
N HIS A 110 14.09 -3.70 2.84
CA HIS A 110 14.86 -4.66 2.07
C HIS A 110 14.33 -6.08 2.31
N PRO A 111 14.40 -6.98 1.32
CA PRO A 111 14.13 -8.39 1.54
C PRO A 111 14.96 -8.93 2.71
N PRO A 112 14.44 -9.91 3.47
CA PRO A 112 15.24 -10.57 4.50
C PRO A 112 16.48 -11.19 3.87
N THR A 113 17.62 -10.97 4.50
CA THR A 113 18.92 -11.56 4.12
C THR A 113 18.94 -13.08 4.35
N THR A 114 18.04 -13.61 5.18
CA THR A 114 17.91 -15.05 5.45
C THR A 114 16.48 -15.51 5.18
N ILE A 115 16.32 -16.44 4.23
CA ILE A 115 15.06 -17.14 4.01
C ILE A 115 14.88 -18.12 5.17
N ARG A 116 13.89 -17.88 6.04
CA ARG A 116 13.50 -18.90 7.03
C ARG A 116 12.74 -20.00 6.30
N VAL A 117 13.46 -21.06 5.93
CA VAL A 117 12.93 -22.23 5.19
C VAL A 117 11.73 -22.88 5.90
N ASN A 118 11.63 -22.73 7.23
CA ASN A 118 10.54 -23.27 8.06
C ASN A 118 9.87 -22.21 8.95
N GLY A 119 10.06 -20.92 8.67
CA GLY A 119 9.31 -19.89 9.37
C GLY A 119 7.92 -19.85 8.77
N VAL A 120 6.88 -20.10 9.56
CA VAL A 120 5.54 -19.62 9.22
C VAL A 120 5.68 -18.12 9.07
N SER A 121 5.93 -17.68 7.85
CA SER A 121 5.68 -16.31 7.51
C SER A 121 4.17 -16.17 7.66
N GLY A 122 3.70 -15.26 8.51
CA GLY A 122 2.27 -15.08 8.76
C GLY A 122 1.47 -15.13 7.46
N SER A 123 0.21 -15.56 7.56
CA SER A 123 -0.67 -16.11 6.51
C SER A 123 -0.72 -15.43 5.13
N ASN A 124 -0.03 -14.31 4.94
CA ASN A 124 -0.10 -13.41 3.80
C ASN A 124 1.24 -13.16 3.07
N ARG A 125 2.37 -13.72 3.50
CA ARG A 125 3.58 -13.62 2.68
C ARG A 125 3.51 -14.60 1.53
N ILE A 126 3.52 -14.10 0.30
CA ILE A 126 3.72 -14.92 -0.90
C ILE A 126 5.14 -15.50 -0.82
N LEU A 127 5.27 -16.66 -0.19
CA LEU A 127 6.49 -17.45 -0.11
C LEU A 127 6.64 -18.25 -1.41
N ASN A 128 6.73 -17.58 -2.55
CA ASN A 128 7.15 -18.23 -3.79
C ASN A 128 7.94 -17.21 -4.61
N LYS A 129 9.24 -17.12 -4.33
CA LYS A 129 10.17 -16.77 -5.39
C LYS A 129 10.26 -18.03 -6.25
N THR A 130 9.39 -18.16 -7.24
CA THR A 130 9.59 -19.16 -8.29
C THR A 130 10.92 -18.82 -8.95
N SER A 131 11.94 -19.60 -8.63
CA SER A 131 13.09 -19.76 -9.50
C SER A 131 12.56 -20.38 -10.78
N ASP A 132 12.14 -19.54 -11.72
CA ASP A 132 12.27 -19.73 -13.17
C ASP A 132 11.43 -18.71 -13.93
N GLY A 133 12.06 -18.08 -14.91
CA GLY A 133 11.42 -17.20 -15.88
C GLY A 133 12.42 -16.22 -16.48
N LYS A 134 13.17 -16.70 -17.48
CA LYS A 134 13.98 -15.88 -18.40
C LYS A 134 13.23 -14.65 -18.91
#